data_AF-A0A2W2B1J4-F1
#
_entry.id   AF-A0A2W2B1J4-F1
#
_cell.length_a   1.000
_cell.length_b   1.000
_cell.length_c   1.000
_cell.angle_alpha   90.00
_cell.angle_beta   90.00
_cell.angle_gamma   90.00
#
_symmetry.space_group_name_H-M   'P 1'
#
loop_
_entity.id
_entity.type
_entity.pdbx_description
1 polymer ?
#
loop_
_entity_poly.entity_id
_entity_poly.type
_entity_poly.pdbx_seq_one_letter_code
_entity_poly.pdbx_strand_id
1 'polypeptide(L)'
;MAPGRWPLRAGAALAALATGVLTAGVAQAHPFGDPQTVQIGADGDTVQVTWRAALDDLSALAIELRVVESGRTFVYQDGALVPEESDPTDVDALVAAPEFADYLLDRIRVSAGGRDCAGTVASLDRLADDGAELAFACAAPVSTAEVSISTLTDLHEAYRTLATGSGDQGHVYTLADDTAEWTFDPDDAPAAAAGAGLARRALPQVAVVLAAVAAIAGAVTLLVRRRRPAPGGVSTTHPQN
;
A
#
# COMPACT_ATOMS: atom_id res chain seq x y z
N MET A 1 -41.72 61.09 16.92
CA MET A 1 -42.17 60.60 15.60
C MET A 1 -41.62 59.18 15.42
N ALA A 2 -42.50 58.18 15.51
CA ALA A 2 -42.35 56.86 14.88
C ALA A 2 -43.36 56.85 13.69
N PRO A 3 -43.29 55.98 12.65
CA PRO A 3 -42.83 54.58 12.72
C PRO A 3 -42.13 53.97 11.46
N GLY A 4 -41.69 52.70 11.60
CA GLY A 4 -41.66 51.68 10.52
C GLY A 4 -40.28 51.02 10.31
N ARG A 5 -39.92 49.90 10.96
CA ARG A 5 -40.34 48.49 10.74
C ARG A 5 -40.16 48.09 9.26
N TRP A 6 -39.50 47.00 8.85
CA TRP A 6 -38.90 45.84 9.50
C TRP A 6 -38.04 45.08 8.42
N PRO A 7 -37.32 44.00 8.77
CA PRO A 7 -36.08 43.58 8.11
C PRO A 7 -36.31 42.66 6.90
N LEU A 8 -35.43 42.74 5.91
CA LEU A 8 -35.17 41.63 4.99
C LEU A 8 -33.89 40.92 5.43
N ARG A 9 -34.09 39.91 6.28
CA ARG A 9 -33.16 38.78 6.42
C ARG A 9 -33.41 37.84 5.24
N ALA A 10 -32.38 37.57 4.44
CA ALA A 10 -32.15 36.34 3.66
C ALA A 10 -31.07 36.67 2.62
N GLY A 11 -29.93 36.00 2.50
CA GLY A 11 -29.36 34.88 3.21
C GLY A 11 -27.97 34.74 2.61
N ALA A 12 -26.94 35.17 3.34
CA ALA A 12 -25.55 34.88 2.99
C ALA A 12 -25.14 33.60 3.72
N ALA A 13 -25.73 32.47 3.32
CA ALA A 13 -25.30 31.16 3.78
C ALA A 13 -24.31 30.59 2.77
N LEU A 14 -23.04 30.61 3.16
CA LEU A 14 -21.93 29.77 2.73
C LEU A 14 -22.00 29.19 1.30
N ALA A 15 -21.40 29.90 0.34
CA ALA A 15 -20.83 29.28 -0.85
C ALA A 15 -19.34 28.99 -0.61
N ALA A 16 -19.06 28.09 0.33
CA ALA A 16 -17.75 27.47 0.49
C ALA A 16 -17.92 25.97 0.25
N LEU A 17 -18.05 25.59 -1.02
CA LEU A 17 -18.04 24.19 -1.44
C LEU A 17 -16.89 24.01 -2.42
N ALA A 18 -15.75 23.71 -1.83
CA ALA A 18 -14.77 22.73 -2.28
C ALA A 18 -14.63 22.58 -3.80
N THR A 19 -13.88 23.49 -4.42
CA THR A 19 -12.96 23.13 -5.52
C THR A 19 -11.78 22.35 -4.94
N GLY A 20 -12.07 21.20 -4.31
CA GLY A 20 -11.11 20.13 -4.14
C GLY A 20 -11.07 19.39 -5.47
N VAL A 21 -10.33 19.96 -6.42
CA VAL A 21 -9.86 19.18 -7.56
C VAL A 21 -9.21 17.96 -6.94
N LEU A 22 -9.76 16.79 -7.29
CA LEU A 22 -9.12 15.50 -7.12
C LEU A 22 -7.81 15.55 -7.91
N THR A 23 -6.81 16.24 -7.38
CA THR A 23 -5.47 15.70 -7.43
C THR A 23 -5.57 14.43 -6.59
N ALA A 24 -5.97 13.33 -7.21
CA ALA A 24 -5.32 12.07 -6.92
C ALA A 24 -3.85 12.36 -7.18
N GLY A 25 -3.20 12.97 -6.17
CA GLY A 25 -1.78 13.15 -6.14
C GLY A 25 -1.26 11.75 -6.36
N VAL A 26 -0.55 11.60 -7.47
CA VAL A 26 0.46 10.57 -7.63
C VAL A 26 1.00 10.25 -6.24
N ALA A 27 0.73 9.05 -5.74
CA ALA A 27 1.39 8.54 -4.55
C ALA A 27 2.85 8.31 -4.97
N GLN A 28 3.60 9.40 -5.02
CA GLN A 28 4.99 9.48 -5.41
C GLN A 28 5.59 10.53 -4.48
N ALA A 29 5.88 10.09 -3.25
CA ALA A 29 6.85 10.68 -2.33
C ALA A 29 6.92 9.84 -1.05
N HIS A 30 7.35 8.58 -1.17
CA HIS A 30 8.11 7.92 -0.10
C HIS A 30 9.53 7.75 -0.62
N PRO A 31 10.58 8.11 0.13
CA PRO A 31 11.96 7.96 -0.34
C PRO A 31 12.40 6.50 -0.59
N PHE A 32 11.54 5.50 -0.33
CA PHE A 32 11.83 4.06 -0.38
C PHE A 32 10.69 3.23 -1.01
N GLY A 33 9.92 3.76 -1.97
CA GLY A 33 8.92 2.96 -2.71
C GLY A 33 7.71 2.46 -1.90
N ASP A 34 7.08 1.38 -2.39
CA ASP A 34 6.01 0.64 -1.71
C ASP A 34 6.57 -0.09 -0.47
N PRO A 35 5.85 -0.17 0.66
CA PRO A 35 6.37 -0.84 1.85
C PRO A 35 6.57 -2.34 1.60
N GLN A 36 7.53 -2.93 2.31
CA GLN A 36 7.66 -4.39 2.37
C GLN A 36 6.34 -5.00 2.89
N THR A 37 5.97 -6.16 2.35
CA THR A 37 4.80 -6.90 2.82
C THR A 37 5.16 -8.34 3.13
N VAL A 38 4.47 -8.90 4.11
CA VAL A 38 4.63 -10.29 4.51
C VAL A 38 3.26 -10.96 4.68
N GLN A 39 3.13 -12.17 4.17
CA GLN A 39 2.02 -13.07 4.46
C GLN A 39 2.51 -14.24 5.31
N ILE A 40 1.80 -14.56 6.40
CA ILE A 40 2.17 -15.60 7.36
C ILE A 40 1.00 -16.57 7.49
N GLY A 41 1.28 -17.86 7.32
CA GLY A 41 0.34 -18.95 7.51
C GLY A 41 1.01 -20.17 8.12
N ALA A 42 0.24 -21.20 8.42
CA ALA A 42 0.77 -22.49 8.85
C ALA A 42 -0.03 -23.64 8.24
N ASP A 43 0.65 -24.77 8.05
CA ASP A 43 0.06 -26.05 7.68
C ASP A 43 0.74 -27.14 8.52
N GLY A 44 -0.02 -27.78 9.40
CA GLY A 44 0.49 -28.78 10.32
C GLY A 44 1.61 -28.22 11.21
N ASP A 45 2.81 -28.76 11.04
CA ASP A 45 4.03 -28.38 11.79
C ASP A 45 4.91 -27.37 11.05
N THR A 46 4.45 -26.81 9.93
CA THR A 46 5.21 -25.87 9.12
C THR A 46 4.56 -24.49 9.10
N VAL A 47 5.33 -23.45 9.37
CA VAL A 47 4.92 -22.05 9.17
C VAL A 47 5.43 -21.57 7.81
N GLN A 48 4.54 -21.04 6.97
CA GLN A 48 4.90 -20.44 5.69
C GLN A 48 4.95 -18.92 5.80
N VAL A 49 5.99 -18.33 5.21
CA VAL A 49 6.18 -16.89 5.14
C VAL A 49 6.45 -16.50 3.70
N THR A 50 5.64 -15.59 3.15
CA THR A 50 5.91 -14.97 1.84
C THR A 50 6.30 -13.52 2.06
N TRP A 51 7.54 -13.17 1.73
CA TRP A 51 8.08 -11.81 1.87
C TRP A 51 8.21 -11.13 0.51
N ARG A 52 7.75 -9.87 0.42
CA ARG A 52 7.84 -9.03 -0.77
C ARG A 52 8.46 -7.68 -0.45
N ALA A 53 9.27 -7.18 -1.37
CA ALA A 53 9.82 -5.83 -1.36
C ALA A 53 9.70 -5.21 -2.75
N ALA A 54 9.80 -3.88 -2.82
CA ALA A 54 9.81 -3.16 -4.09
C ALA A 54 11.11 -3.44 -4.88
N LEU A 55 11.10 -3.20 -6.19
CA LEU A 55 12.22 -3.55 -7.07
C LEU A 55 13.50 -2.75 -6.76
N ASP A 56 13.34 -1.47 -6.40
CA ASP A 56 14.41 -0.61 -5.89
C ASP A 56 15.01 -1.11 -4.58
N ASP A 57 14.17 -1.59 -3.66
CA ASP A 57 14.63 -2.21 -2.42
C ASP A 57 15.42 -3.50 -2.65
N LEU A 58 14.95 -4.35 -3.57
CA LEU A 58 15.68 -5.57 -3.97
C LEU A 58 17.03 -5.24 -4.61
N SER A 59 17.09 -4.17 -5.40
CA SER A 59 18.35 -3.69 -6.00
C SER A 59 19.30 -3.13 -4.94
N ALA A 60 18.78 -2.39 -3.96
CA ALA A 60 19.56 -1.92 -2.82
C ALA A 60 20.13 -3.08 -2.00
N LEU A 61 19.32 -4.13 -1.77
CA LEU A 61 19.77 -5.34 -1.11
C LEU A 61 20.84 -6.08 -1.92
N ALA A 62 20.69 -6.18 -3.24
CA ALA A 62 21.70 -6.81 -4.10
C ALA A 62 23.06 -6.09 -4.02
N ILE A 63 23.05 -4.77 -3.91
CA ILE A 63 24.26 -3.96 -3.71
C ILE A 63 24.85 -4.22 -2.31
N GLU A 64 24.01 -4.21 -1.27
CA GLU A 64 24.46 -4.43 0.12
C GLU A 64 25.07 -5.81 0.31
N LEU A 65 24.46 -6.85 -0.26
CA LEU A 65 24.99 -8.21 -0.27
C LEU A 65 26.17 -8.39 -1.24
N ARG A 66 26.52 -7.36 -2.02
CA ARG A 66 27.61 -7.33 -3.00
C ARG A 66 27.53 -8.44 -4.05
N VAL A 67 26.30 -8.80 -4.42
CA VAL A 67 26.02 -9.83 -5.44
C VAL A 67 25.94 -9.23 -6.85
N VAL A 68 25.92 -7.90 -6.93
CA VAL A 68 26.12 -7.10 -8.15
C VAL A 68 27.33 -6.18 -7.99
N GLU A 69 27.93 -5.76 -9.11
CA GLU A 69 29.14 -4.93 -9.07
C GLU A 69 28.86 -3.57 -8.41
N SER A 70 29.48 -3.36 -7.25
CA SER A 70 29.44 -2.09 -6.52
C SER A 70 30.25 -1.04 -7.28
N GLY A 71 29.57 -0.17 -8.01
CA GLY A 71 30.23 0.82 -8.87
C GLY A 71 29.37 1.42 -9.99
N ARG A 72 28.11 1.01 -10.13
CA ARG A 72 27.15 1.72 -11.00
C ARG A 72 27.13 3.20 -10.62
N THR A 73 27.73 4.00 -11.48
CA THR A 73 27.79 5.44 -11.33
C THR A 73 26.45 5.97 -11.82
N PHE A 74 25.74 6.70 -10.98
CA PHE A 74 24.59 7.51 -11.39
C PHE A 74 25.03 8.49 -12.50
N VAL A 75 24.76 8.18 -13.77
CA VAL A 75 25.12 9.05 -14.91
C VAL A 75 23.87 9.70 -15.48
N TYR A 76 23.82 11.03 -15.36
CA TYR A 76 22.68 11.87 -15.73
C TYR A 76 22.64 12.15 -17.23
N GLN A 77 21.43 12.16 -17.81
CA GLN A 77 21.21 12.52 -19.21
C GLN A 77 21.09 14.04 -19.41
N ASP A 78 21.89 14.86 -18.70
CA ASP A 78 22.02 16.34 -18.80
C ASP A 78 22.60 17.02 -17.54
N GLY A 79 22.75 16.31 -16.42
CA GLY A 79 23.29 16.84 -15.16
C GLY A 79 22.24 17.09 -14.07
N ALA A 80 20.98 16.70 -14.27
CA ALA A 80 19.96 16.65 -13.22
C ALA A 80 19.77 15.22 -12.69
N LEU A 81 19.67 15.07 -11.36
CA LEU A 81 19.60 13.78 -10.67
C LEU A 81 18.28 13.04 -10.99
N VAL A 82 18.34 11.96 -11.78
CA VAL A 82 17.27 10.94 -11.85
C VAL A 82 17.90 9.60 -11.44
N PRO A 83 17.34 8.87 -10.46
CA PRO A 83 17.81 7.54 -10.09
C PRO A 83 17.76 6.61 -11.31
N GLU A 84 18.80 5.80 -11.50
CA GLU A 84 18.74 4.70 -12.45
C GLU A 84 17.58 3.78 -12.02
N GLU A 85 16.68 3.46 -12.94
CA GLU A 85 15.63 2.47 -12.69
C GLU A 85 16.31 1.18 -12.24
N SER A 86 15.79 0.57 -11.17
CA SER A 86 16.16 -0.77 -10.72
C SER A 86 16.35 -1.70 -11.92
N ASP A 87 17.52 -2.34 -12.04
CA ASP A 87 17.80 -3.21 -13.17
C ASP A 87 17.19 -4.60 -12.88
N PRO A 88 16.30 -5.13 -13.74
CA PRO A 88 15.76 -6.48 -13.54
C PRO A 88 16.84 -7.56 -13.38
N THR A 89 18.04 -7.35 -13.92
CA THR A 89 19.17 -8.27 -13.74
C THR A 89 19.74 -8.27 -12.31
N ASP A 90 19.48 -7.25 -11.49
CA ASP A 90 19.85 -7.23 -10.08
C ASP A 90 19.06 -8.28 -9.29
N VAL A 91 17.77 -8.44 -9.61
CA VAL A 91 16.92 -9.48 -9.02
C VAL A 91 17.42 -10.86 -9.42
N ASP A 92 17.78 -11.05 -10.69
CA ASP A 92 18.35 -12.33 -11.16
C ASP A 92 19.66 -12.67 -10.43
N ALA A 93 20.54 -11.68 -10.25
CA ALA A 93 21.78 -11.85 -9.50
C ALA A 93 21.53 -12.16 -8.01
N LEU A 94 20.56 -11.49 -7.40
CA LEU A 94 20.14 -11.72 -6.02
C LEU A 94 19.58 -13.13 -5.82
N VAL A 95 18.72 -13.60 -6.72
CA VAL A 95 18.15 -14.97 -6.69
C VAL A 95 19.23 -16.04 -6.85
N ALA A 96 20.25 -15.78 -7.67
CA ALA A 96 21.34 -16.73 -7.89
C ALA A 96 22.35 -16.80 -6.72
N ALA A 97 22.32 -15.84 -5.81
CA ALA A 97 23.30 -15.69 -4.74
C ALA A 97 22.87 -16.43 -3.46
N PRO A 98 23.68 -17.36 -2.91
CA PRO A 98 23.37 -18.01 -1.64
C PRO A 98 23.28 -17.01 -0.47
N GLU A 99 24.00 -15.90 -0.54
CA GLU A 99 23.98 -14.83 0.46
C GLU A 99 22.57 -14.26 0.68
N PHE A 100 21.73 -14.24 -0.36
CA PHE A 100 20.36 -13.77 -0.24
C PHE A 100 19.46 -14.75 0.51
N ALA A 101 19.62 -16.06 0.26
CA ALA A 101 18.89 -17.07 1.02
C ALA A 101 19.30 -17.06 2.50
N ASP A 102 20.61 -16.94 2.78
CA ASP A 102 21.13 -16.81 4.13
C ASP A 102 20.61 -15.53 4.82
N TYR A 103 20.60 -14.40 4.10
CA TYR A 103 20.04 -13.14 4.58
C TYR A 103 18.58 -13.29 5.00
N LEU A 104 17.74 -13.89 4.15
CA LEU A 104 16.32 -14.06 4.45
C LEU A 104 16.10 -14.95 5.68
N LEU A 105 16.87 -16.03 5.83
CA LEU A 105 16.75 -16.95 6.97
C LEU A 105 17.32 -16.39 8.29
N ASP A 106 18.26 -15.44 8.22
CA ASP A 106 18.76 -14.72 9.39
C ASP A 106 17.77 -13.63 9.83
N ARG A 107 17.18 -12.92 8.86
CA ARG A 107 16.28 -11.78 9.10
C ARG A 107 14.83 -12.16 9.36
N ILE A 108 14.39 -13.34 8.92
CA ILE A 108 13.06 -13.89 9.16
C ILE A 108 13.23 -15.16 9.99
N ARG A 109 12.77 -15.12 11.24
CA ARG A 109 12.88 -16.24 12.17
C ARG A 109 11.51 -16.59 12.75
N VAL A 110 11.30 -17.87 12.99
CA VAL A 110 10.07 -18.40 13.58
C VAL A 110 10.44 -19.26 14.75
N SER A 111 9.78 -19.06 15.89
CA SER A 111 9.87 -19.96 17.04
C SER A 111 8.49 -20.41 17.48
N ALA A 112 8.36 -21.67 17.89
CA ALA A 112 7.11 -22.24 18.36
C ALA A 112 7.37 -23.10 19.60
N GLY A 113 6.58 -22.86 20.66
CA GLY A 113 6.78 -23.52 21.95
C GLY A 113 8.18 -23.26 22.55
N GLY A 114 8.72 -22.06 22.35
CA GLY A 114 10.03 -21.64 22.86
C GLY A 114 11.24 -22.28 22.16
N ARG A 115 11.06 -22.84 20.96
CA ARG A 115 12.13 -23.42 20.15
C ARG A 115 12.09 -22.85 18.74
N ASP A 116 13.26 -22.56 18.19
CA ASP A 116 13.38 -22.12 16.81
C ASP A 116 12.94 -23.22 15.85
N CYS A 117 12.16 -22.82 14.84
CA CYS A 117 11.76 -23.69 13.73
C CYS A 117 12.83 -23.61 12.64
N ALA A 118 13.15 -24.76 12.04
CA ALA A 118 14.19 -24.84 11.02
C ALA A 118 13.69 -24.20 9.70
N GLY A 119 14.24 -23.05 9.35
CA GLY A 119 13.88 -22.31 8.14
C GLY A 119 14.55 -22.85 6.88
N THR A 120 13.83 -22.79 5.76
CA THR A 120 14.33 -23.03 4.40
C THR A 120 13.68 -22.04 3.45
N VAL A 121 14.42 -21.60 2.43
CA VAL A 121 13.84 -20.85 1.31
C VAL A 121 13.22 -21.87 0.36
N ALA A 122 11.89 -21.86 0.25
CA ALA A 122 11.13 -22.80 -0.56
C ALA A 122 11.13 -22.40 -2.04
N SER A 123 11.02 -21.10 -2.33
CA SER A 123 11.05 -20.57 -3.69
C SER A 123 11.54 -19.13 -3.69
N LEU A 124 12.33 -18.80 -4.71
CA LEU A 124 12.66 -17.43 -5.11
C LEU A 124 12.19 -17.14 -6.54
N ASP A 125 11.39 -18.04 -7.12
CA ASP A 125 10.91 -17.90 -8.48
C ASP A 125 10.04 -16.66 -8.59
N ARG A 126 10.27 -15.87 -9.65
CA ARG A 126 9.56 -14.60 -9.89
C ARG A 126 9.59 -13.67 -8.66
N LEU A 127 10.73 -13.58 -7.96
CA LEU A 127 10.90 -12.76 -6.75
C LEU A 127 10.26 -11.35 -6.85
N ALA A 128 10.40 -10.67 -7.98
CA ALA A 128 9.83 -9.34 -8.20
C ALA A 128 8.28 -9.32 -8.22
N ASP A 129 7.65 -10.40 -8.65
CA ASP A 129 6.19 -10.53 -8.74
C ASP A 129 5.61 -11.19 -7.50
N ASP A 130 6.19 -12.32 -7.09
CA ASP A 130 5.65 -13.26 -6.11
C ASP A 130 6.23 -13.09 -4.71
N GLY A 131 7.44 -12.54 -4.61
CA GLY A 131 8.21 -12.51 -3.37
C GLY A 131 9.01 -13.78 -3.13
N ALA A 132 9.72 -13.79 -2.00
CA ALA A 132 10.43 -14.97 -1.51
C ALA A 132 9.49 -15.81 -0.65
N GLU A 133 9.41 -17.11 -0.91
CA GLU A 133 8.65 -18.07 -0.12
C GLU A 133 9.60 -18.83 0.81
N LEU A 134 9.30 -18.80 2.11
CA LEU A 134 10.04 -19.48 3.15
C LEU A 134 9.14 -20.48 3.88
N ALA A 135 9.72 -21.60 4.28
CA ALA A 135 9.07 -22.62 5.09
C ALA A 135 9.89 -22.89 6.35
N PHE A 136 9.24 -22.81 7.51
CA PHE A 136 9.84 -23.05 8.82
C PHE A 136 9.24 -24.30 9.45
N ALA A 137 10.02 -25.37 9.51
CA ALA A 137 9.61 -26.64 10.09
C ALA A 137 9.77 -26.62 11.62
N CYS A 138 8.66 -26.75 12.33
CA CYS A 138 8.60 -26.82 13.77
C CYS A 138 8.49 -28.29 14.23
N ALA A 139 8.79 -28.55 15.50
CA ALA A 139 8.85 -29.92 16.01
C ALA A 139 7.49 -30.56 16.35
N ALA A 140 6.39 -29.81 16.24
CA ALA A 140 5.02 -30.24 16.46
C ALA A 140 4.06 -29.32 15.70
N PRO A 141 2.81 -29.74 15.48
CA PRO A 141 1.79 -28.88 14.88
C PRO A 141 1.68 -27.53 15.60
N VAL A 142 1.61 -26.45 14.82
CA VAL A 142 1.73 -25.08 15.32
C VAL A 142 0.34 -24.44 15.42
N SER A 143 -0.11 -24.15 16.64
CA SER A 143 -1.27 -23.29 16.87
C SER A 143 -0.88 -21.84 17.16
N THR A 144 0.34 -21.63 17.64
CA THR A 144 0.93 -20.31 17.89
C THR A 144 2.41 -20.31 17.56
N ALA A 145 2.92 -19.21 17.02
CA ALA A 145 4.35 -19.00 16.80
C ALA A 145 4.72 -17.54 17.03
N GLU A 146 5.93 -17.31 17.51
CA GLU A 146 6.57 -16.00 17.50
C GLU A 146 7.34 -15.86 16.18
N VAL A 147 7.07 -14.79 15.44
CA VAL A 147 7.72 -14.51 14.16
C VAL A 147 8.45 -13.19 14.26
N SER A 148 9.77 -13.25 14.05
CA SER A 148 10.65 -12.09 14.00
C SER A 148 11.01 -11.73 12.56
N ILE A 149 10.87 -10.47 12.17
CA ILE A 149 11.17 -9.96 10.84
C ILE A 149 11.93 -8.64 10.94
N SER A 150 13.15 -8.64 10.41
CA SER A 150 14.07 -7.50 10.40
C SER A 150 14.63 -7.20 9.00
N THR A 151 13.96 -7.67 7.94
CA THR A 151 14.38 -7.43 6.57
C THR A 151 14.42 -5.94 6.24
N LEU A 152 15.52 -5.52 5.62
CA LEU A 152 15.93 -4.16 5.24
C LEU A 152 16.00 -3.13 6.37
N THR A 153 15.50 -3.41 7.58
CA THR A 153 15.66 -2.49 8.72
C THR A 153 17.12 -2.34 9.14
N ASP A 154 17.95 -3.31 8.78
CA ASP A 154 19.41 -3.27 8.90
C ASP A 154 20.09 -2.36 7.87
N LEU A 155 19.48 -2.17 6.69
CA LEU A 155 19.93 -1.20 5.70
C LEU A 155 19.52 0.23 6.09
N HIS A 156 18.29 0.41 6.59
CA HIS A 156 17.82 1.71 7.05
C HIS A 156 16.69 1.62 8.09
N GLU A 157 16.77 2.42 9.16
CA GLU A 157 15.81 2.40 10.28
C GLU A 157 14.37 2.80 9.90
N ALA A 158 14.17 3.39 8.72
CA ALA A 158 12.86 3.81 8.22
C ALA A 158 12.07 2.68 7.56
N TYR A 159 12.70 1.55 7.22
CA TYR A 159 11.99 0.42 6.62
C TYR A 159 10.95 -0.16 7.57
N ARG A 160 9.82 -0.57 7.00
CA ARG A 160 8.69 -1.16 7.72
C ARG A 160 8.16 -2.31 6.90
N THR A 161 7.76 -3.39 7.58
CA THR A 161 7.16 -4.55 6.93
C THR A 161 5.73 -4.75 7.41
N LEU A 162 4.77 -4.62 6.49
CA LEU A 162 3.36 -4.84 6.77
C LEU A 162 3.06 -6.34 6.67
N ALA A 163 2.85 -6.98 7.82
CA ALA A 163 2.53 -8.40 7.89
C ALA A 163 1.04 -8.65 8.06
N THR A 164 0.59 -9.74 7.44
CA THR A 164 -0.80 -10.20 7.45
C THR A 164 -0.84 -11.71 7.63
N GLY A 165 -1.88 -12.22 8.28
CA GLY A 165 -2.09 -13.66 8.49
C GLY A 165 -3.56 -14.04 8.41
N SER A 166 -3.94 -15.18 8.97
CA SER A 166 -5.34 -15.64 8.96
C SER A 166 -6.28 -14.69 9.72
N GLY A 167 -7.54 -14.66 9.27
CA GLY A 167 -8.56 -13.78 9.82
C GLY A 167 -8.22 -12.30 9.68
N ASP A 168 -8.26 -11.58 10.80
CA ASP A 168 -7.95 -10.15 10.87
C ASP A 168 -6.56 -9.86 11.48
N GLN A 169 -5.69 -10.88 11.62
CA GLN A 169 -4.35 -10.72 12.18
C GLN A 169 -3.46 -9.89 11.26
N GLY A 170 -2.72 -8.96 11.86
CA GLY A 170 -1.74 -8.15 11.17
C GLY A 170 -0.79 -7.47 12.16
N HIS A 171 0.40 -7.16 11.67
CA HIS A 171 1.45 -6.50 12.46
C HIS A 171 2.29 -5.60 11.54
N VAL A 172 2.93 -4.58 12.11
CA VAL A 172 3.88 -3.73 11.37
C VAL A 172 5.25 -3.86 12.03
N TYR A 173 6.13 -4.61 11.39
CA TYR A 173 7.48 -4.80 11.87
C TYR A 173 8.32 -3.54 11.64
N THR A 174 9.08 -3.17 12.66
CA THR A 174 9.96 -2.00 12.68
C THR A 174 11.28 -2.35 13.36
N LEU A 175 12.29 -1.48 13.28
CA LEU A 175 13.54 -1.69 14.02
C LEU A 175 13.34 -1.81 15.55
N ALA A 176 12.32 -1.16 16.10
CA ALA A 176 12.04 -1.17 17.54
C ALA A 176 11.04 -2.26 17.98
N ASP A 177 10.39 -2.91 17.02
CA ASP A 177 9.31 -3.88 17.22
C ASP A 177 9.37 -4.88 16.06
N ASP A 178 10.30 -5.82 16.15
CA ASP A 178 10.64 -6.74 15.08
C ASP A 178 10.05 -8.14 15.29
N THR A 179 9.23 -8.34 16.33
CA THR A 179 8.77 -9.65 16.77
C THR A 179 7.30 -9.61 17.17
N ALA A 180 6.50 -10.55 16.67
CA ALA A 180 5.07 -10.64 16.96
C ALA A 180 4.61 -12.10 17.12
N GLU A 181 3.62 -12.31 17.99
CA GLU A 181 2.94 -13.59 18.12
C GLU A 181 1.83 -13.72 17.07
N TRP A 182 1.78 -14.88 16.43
CA TRP A 182 0.79 -15.27 15.44
C TRP A 182 0.04 -16.50 15.93
N THR A 183 -1.26 -16.54 15.64
CA THR A 183 -2.12 -17.68 15.93
C THR A 183 -2.59 -18.32 14.64
N PHE A 184 -2.67 -19.65 14.61
CA PHE A 184 -3.07 -20.41 13.43
C PHE A 184 -4.24 -21.31 13.79
N ASP A 185 -5.28 -21.26 12.97
CA ASP A 185 -6.38 -22.22 13.05
C ASP A 185 -6.00 -23.42 12.17
N PRO A 186 -5.92 -24.64 12.71
CA PRO A 186 -5.62 -25.83 11.91
C PRO A 186 -6.67 -26.10 10.81
N ASP A 187 -7.86 -25.49 10.89
CA ASP A 187 -8.92 -25.61 9.89
C ASP A 187 -8.86 -24.51 8.81
N ASP A 188 -8.04 -23.47 8.98
CA ASP A 188 -7.83 -22.42 7.97
C ASP A 188 -6.79 -22.87 6.94
N ALA A 189 -7.23 -23.10 5.70
CA ALA A 189 -6.31 -23.37 4.61
C ALA A 189 -5.36 -22.18 4.36
N PRO A 190 -4.09 -22.41 3.98
CA PRO A 190 -3.14 -21.33 3.74
C PRO A 190 -3.71 -20.37 2.69
N ALA A 191 -3.76 -19.08 3.05
CA ALA A 191 -4.22 -18.05 2.14
C ALA A 191 -3.24 -17.94 0.97
N ALA A 192 -3.62 -18.46 -0.19
CA ALA A 192 -2.89 -18.26 -1.43
C ALA A 192 -2.60 -16.76 -1.61
N ALA A 193 -1.34 -16.43 -1.90
CA ALA A 193 -0.82 -15.08 -2.08
C ALA A 193 -1.75 -14.22 -2.96
N ALA A 194 -2.66 -13.49 -2.31
CA ALA A 194 -3.60 -12.62 -3.00
C ALA A 194 -3.56 -11.27 -2.30
N GLY A 195 -2.82 -10.33 -2.91
CA GLY A 195 -2.90 -8.88 -2.63
C GLY A 195 -4.29 -8.27 -2.81
N ALA A 196 -5.34 -9.09 -2.96
CA ALA A 196 -6.73 -8.70 -3.10
C ALA A 196 -7.42 -8.37 -1.76
N GLY A 197 -6.82 -8.68 -0.60
CA GLY A 197 -7.41 -8.40 0.72
C GLY A 197 -7.61 -6.90 0.99
N LEU A 198 -6.62 -6.08 0.61
CA LEU A 198 -6.69 -4.62 0.75
C LEU A 198 -7.67 -3.99 -0.26
N ALA A 199 -7.71 -4.48 -1.50
CA ALA A 199 -8.66 -4.02 -2.52
C ALA A 199 -10.12 -4.29 -2.11
N ARG A 200 -10.37 -5.40 -1.40
CA ARG A 200 -11.71 -5.78 -0.95
C ARG A 200 -12.21 -4.93 0.22
N ARG A 201 -11.33 -4.37 1.05
CA ARG A 201 -11.66 -3.40 2.12
C ARG A 201 -11.87 -1.95 1.62
N ALA A 202 -11.39 -1.60 0.42
CA ALA A 202 -11.56 -0.27 -0.17
C ALA A 202 -12.89 -0.09 -0.95
N LEU A 203 -13.46 -1.18 -1.48
CA LEU A 203 -14.70 -1.16 -2.27
C LEU A 203 -15.91 -0.46 -1.62
N PRO A 204 -16.24 -0.67 -0.33
CA PRO A 204 -17.38 0.01 0.27
C PRO A 204 -17.15 1.52 0.40
N GLN A 205 -15.89 1.96 0.53
CA GLN A 205 -15.55 3.36 0.75
C GLN A 205 -15.60 4.16 -0.56
N VAL A 206 -15.15 3.55 -1.66
CA VAL A 206 -15.26 4.12 -3.02
C VAL A 206 -16.73 4.24 -3.46
N ALA A 207 -17.56 3.25 -3.14
CA ALA A 207 -18.99 3.28 -3.48
C ALA A 207 -19.74 4.43 -2.77
N VAL A 208 -19.41 4.71 -1.50
CA VAL A 208 -20.00 5.83 -0.74
C VAL A 208 -19.61 7.18 -1.34
N VAL A 209 -18.35 7.36 -1.73
CA VAL A 209 -17.88 8.60 -2.35
C VAL A 209 -18.56 8.83 -3.71
N LEU A 210 -18.65 7.81 -4.57
CA LEU A 210 -19.31 7.92 -5.87
C LEU A 210 -20.81 8.23 -5.73
N ALA A 211 -21.51 7.62 -4.77
CA ALA A 211 -22.91 7.91 -4.51
C ALA A 211 -23.13 9.37 -4.02
N ALA A 212 -22.25 9.88 -3.15
CA ALA A 212 -22.31 11.25 -2.68
C ALA A 212 -22.08 12.26 -3.82
N VAL A 213 -21.11 12.02 -4.70
CA VAL A 213 -20.84 12.88 -5.87
C VAL A 213 -22.04 12.89 -6.83
N ALA A 214 -22.64 11.73 -7.11
CA ALA A 214 -23.82 11.64 -7.98
C ALA A 214 -25.03 12.40 -7.40
N ALA A 215 -25.25 12.32 -6.08
CA ALA A 215 -26.32 13.04 -5.40
C ALA A 215 -26.14 14.56 -5.47
N ILE A 216 -24.91 15.05 -5.28
CA ILE A 216 -24.58 16.49 -5.39
C ILE A 216 -24.79 16.97 -6.83
N ALA A 217 -24.30 16.23 -7.82
CA ALA A 217 -24.47 16.57 -9.23
C ALA A 217 -25.96 16.63 -9.63
N GLY A 218 -26.78 15.69 -9.15
CA GLY A 218 -28.22 15.67 -9.35
C GLY A 218 -28.95 16.86 -8.70
N ALA A 219 -28.57 17.22 -7.48
CA ALA A 219 -29.14 18.37 -6.78
C ALA A 219 -28.81 19.71 -7.49
N VAL A 220 -27.56 19.87 -7.95
CA VAL A 220 -27.12 21.06 -8.70
C VAL A 220 -27.88 21.20 -10.03
N THR A 221 -28.03 20.11 -10.79
CA THR A 221 -28.76 20.15 -12.06
C THR A 221 -30.25 20.47 -11.87
N LEU A 222 -30.90 19.94 -10.84
CA LEU A 222 -32.29 20.28 -10.50
C LEU A 222 -32.46 21.76 -10.10
N LEU A 223 -31.52 22.29 -9.30
CA LEU A 223 -31.54 23.69 -8.89
C LEU A 223 -31.33 24.65 -10.07
N VAL A 224 -30.41 24.32 -10.99
CA VAL A 224 -30.18 25.11 -12.21
C VAL A 224 -31.39 25.06 -13.14
N ARG A 225 -32.03 23.90 -13.31
CA ARG A 225 -33.25 23.78 -14.13
C ARG A 225 -34.42 24.58 -13.57
N ARG A 226 -34.62 24.60 -12.26
CA ARG A 226 -35.68 25.38 -11.60
C ARG A 226 -35.46 26.88 -11.65
N ARG A 227 -34.22 27.34 -11.87
CA ARG A 227 -33.87 28.76 -11.96
C ARG A 227 -33.89 29.32 -13.37
N ARG A 228 -34.14 28.53 -14.42
CA ARG A 228 -34.30 29.06 -15.78
C ARG A 228 -35.64 29.78 -15.90
N PRO A 229 -35.66 31.12 -16.07
CA PRO A 229 -36.90 31.84 -16.33
C PRO A 229 -37.41 31.47 -17.73
N ALA A 230 -38.72 31.36 -17.89
CA ALA A 230 -39.34 31.14 -19.19
C ALA A 230 -38.89 32.27 -20.16
N PRO A 231 -38.53 31.95 -21.41
CA PRO A 231 -38.05 32.96 -22.36
C PRO A 231 -39.17 33.97 -22.64
N GLY A 232 -38.98 35.19 -22.12
CA GLY A 232 -39.82 36.34 -22.42
C GLY A 232 -39.62 36.75 -23.88
N GLY A 233 -40.72 36.82 -24.63
CA GLY A 233 -40.74 37.17 -26.04
C GLY A 233 -40.10 38.54 -26.30
N VAL A 234 -39.24 38.58 -27.32
CA VAL A 234 -38.58 39.80 -27.79
C VAL A 234 -39.57 40.57 -28.67
N SER A 235 -40.06 41.71 -28.17
CA SER A 235 -40.68 42.74 -29.00
C SER A 235 -39.60 43.57 -29.67
N THR A 236 -39.55 43.51 -31.01
CA THR A 236 -38.72 44.36 -31.85
C THR A 236 -39.35 45.75 -31.97
N THR A 237 -38.69 46.80 -31.47
CA THR A 237 -38.97 48.18 -31.86
C THR A 237 -37.78 48.76 -32.62
N HIS A 238 -38.10 49.24 -33.82
CA HIS A 238 -37.21 49.79 -34.83
C HIS A 238 -37.28 51.32 -34.75
N PRO A 239 -36.17 52.07 -34.60
CA PRO A 239 -36.18 53.50 -34.85
C PRO A 239 -35.67 53.81 -36.26
N GLN A 240 -36.46 54.58 -37.01
CA GLN A 240 -36.01 55.36 -38.17
C GLN A 240 -35.72 56.81 -37.73
N ASN A 241 -34.78 57.42 -38.45
CA ASN A 241 -34.24 58.78 -38.31
C ASN A 241 -35.27 59.91 -38.19
#